data_AF-A0A6B3HRR2-F1
#
_entry.id   AF-A0A6B3HRR2-F1
#
_cell.length_a   1.000
_cell.length_b   1.000
_cell.length_c   1.000
_cell.angle_alpha   90.00
_cell.angle_beta   90.00
_cell.angle_gamma   90.00
#
_symmetry.space_group_name_H-M   'P 1'
#
loop_
_entity.id
_entity.type
_entity.pdbx_description
1 polymer ?
#
loop_
_entity_poly.entity_id
_entity_poly.type
_entity_poly.pdbx_seq_one_letter_code
_entity_poly.pdbx_strand_id
1 'polypeptide(L)'
;DARRPLSIGLLGNAAELLPRMLAEGAPVDIVTDQTSAHDPLAYLPIGVDFDDMATLAAEKPADFTQRARESMARHVEAMVGFMDAGAEVFDYGNSIRGEAQLAG
;
A
#
# COMPACT_ATOMS: atom_id res chain seq x y z
N ASP A 1 19.51 -22.39 0.34
CA ASP A 1 19.83 -21.02 -0.14
C ASP A 1 20.79 -21.00 -1.29
N ALA A 2 20.30 -20.76 -2.52
CA ALA A 2 21.16 -20.50 -3.66
C ALA A 2 21.83 -19.10 -3.62
N ARG A 3 21.41 -18.23 -2.68
CA ARG A 3 21.85 -16.82 -2.55
C ARG A 3 21.87 -16.07 -3.89
N ARG A 4 20.84 -16.34 -4.72
CA ARG A 4 20.68 -15.74 -6.04
C ARG A 4 19.71 -14.56 -5.95
N PRO A 5 20.03 -13.40 -6.55
CA PRO A 5 19.05 -12.34 -6.68
C PRO A 5 17.88 -12.82 -7.53
N LEU A 6 16.66 -12.51 -7.08
CA LEU A 6 15.41 -12.84 -7.75
C LEU A 6 14.40 -11.71 -7.50
N SER A 7 13.75 -11.25 -8.57
CA SER A 7 12.60 -10.34 -8.48
C SER A 7 11.32 -11.10 -8.82
N ILE A 8 10.26 -10.84 -8.05
CA ILE A 8 8.95 -11.48 -8.21
C ILE A 8 7.91 -10.37 -8.29
N GLY A 9 7.17 -10.31 -9.40
CA GLY A 9 5.98 -9.48 -9.50
C GLY A 9 4.78 -10.26 -8.97
N LEU A 10 4.15 -9.75 -7.91
CA LEU A 10 2.92 -10.30 -7.37
C LEU A 10 1.75 -9.36 -7.72
N LEU A 11 0.80 -9.86 -8.50
CA LEU A 11 -0.40 -9.10 -8.85
C LEU A 11 -1.36 -9.05 -7.65
N GLY A 12 -1.69 -7.83 -7.22
CA GLY A 12 -2.73 -7.57 -6.21
C GLY A 12 -2.60 -6.17 -5.61
N ASN A 13 -3.49 -5.84 -4.67
CA ASN A 13 -3.48 -4.54 -3.99
C ASN A 13 -2.56 -4.60 -2.75
N ALA A 14 -1.59 -3.69 -2.67
CA ALA A 14 -0.66 -3.61 -1.55
C ALA A 14 -1.38 -3.42 -0.19
N ALA A 15 -2.49 -2.66 -0.17
CA ALA A 15 -3.30 -2.44 1.02
C ALA A 15 -4.06 -3.69 1.50
N GLU A 16 -4.09 -4.76 0.71
CA GLU A 16 -4.63 -6.08 1.09
C GLU A 16 -3.52 -7.10 1.34
N LEU A 17 -2.51 -7.12 0.45
CA LEU A 17 -1.44 -8.10 0.47
C LEU A 17 -0.46 -7.89 1.63
N LEU A 18 0.00 -6.66 1.90
CA LEU A 18 0.95 -6.43 2.99
C LEU A 18 0.36 -6.79 4.38
N PRO A 19 -0.87 -6.37 4.72
CA PRO A 19 -1.50 -6.81 5.97
C PRO A 19 -1.62 -8.33 6.09
N ARG A 20 -1.93 -9.01 4.97
CA ARG A 20 -2.00 -10.47 4.94
C ARG A 20 -0.64 -11.12 5.16
N MET A 21 0.40 -10.66 4.47
CA MET A 21 1.77 -11.16 4.63
C MET A 21 2.27 -10.96 6.06
N LEU A 22 1.97 -9.81 6.67
CA LEU A 22 2.29 -9.54 8.07
C LEU A 22 1.57 -10.54 9.00
N ALA A 23 0.27 -10.75 8.80
CA ALA A 23 -0.52 -11.68 9.59
C ALA A 23 -0.06 -13.15 9.43
N GLU A 24 0.46 -13.52 8.26
CA GLU A 24 1.04 -14.84 7.99
C GLU A 24 2.49 -14.97 8.51
N GLY A 25 3.08 -13.90 9.07
CA GLY A 25 4.45 -13.91 9.60
C GLY A 25 5.52 -14.03 8.51
N ALA A 26 5.29 -13.40 7.36
CA ALA A 26 6.23 -13.44 6.24
C ALA A 26 7.64 -12.94 6.67
N PRO A 27 8.71 -13.68 6.34
CA PRO A 27 10.07 -13.31 6.73
C PRO A 27 10.61 -12.21 5.81
N VAL A 28 10.26 -10.95 6.11
CA VAL A 28 10.63 -9.78 5.32
C VAL A 28 11.69 -8.96 6.07
N ASP A 29 12.84 -8.75 5.43
CA ASP A 29 13.94 -7.98 6.02
C ASP A 29 13.80 -6.46 5.81
N ILE A 30 13.21 -6.05 4.68
CA ILE A 30 13.10 -4.64 4.26
C ILE A 30 11.70 -4.40 3.69
N VAL A 31 11.05 -3.31 4.12
CA VAL A 31 9.77 -2.84 3.59
C VAL A 31 9.88 -1.39 3.13
N THR A 32 9.39 -1.11 1.93
CA THR A 32 9.20 0.24 1.42
C THR A 32 8.01 0.27 0.46
N ASP A 33 7.62 1.45 0.01
CA ASP A 33 6.52 1.62 -0.93
C ASP A 33 6.88 2.63 -2.03
N GLN A 34 6.41 2.36 -3.25
CA GLN A 34 6.58 3.22 -4.42
C GLN A 34 5.29 3.32 -5.25
N THR A 35 4.12 3.10 -4.63
CA THR A 35 2.83 3.44 -5.26
C THR A 35 2.73 4.93 -5.57
N SER A 36 1.77 5.32 -6.41
CA SER A 36 1.46 6.73 -6.69
C SER A 36 0.69 7.41 -5.56
N ALA A 37 1.03 7.17 -4.28
CA ALA A 37 0.30 7.71 -3.13
C ALA A 37 0.23 9.24 -3.07
N HIS A 38 1.16 9.95 -3.72
CA HIS A 38 1.17 11.40 -3.85
C HIS A 38 -0.04 11.96 -4.61
N ASP A 39 -0.73 11.13 -5.39
CA ASP A 39 -2.01 11.43 -6.02
C ASP A 39 -3.05 10.41 -5.53
N PRO A 40 -3.89 10.76 -4.55
CA PRO A 40 -4.95 9.86 -4.07
C PRO A 40 -5.92 9.38 -5.14
N LEU A 41 -6.06 10.08 -6.28
CA LEU A 41 -6.87 9.60 -7.41
C LEU A 41 -6.16 8.51 -8.24
N ALA A 42 -4.87 8.28 -7.99
CA ALA A 42 -4.04 7.28 -8.66
C ALA A 42 -3.69 6.06 -7.77
N TYR A 43 -4.13 6.04 -6.51
CA TYR A 43 -3.96 4.88 -5.62
C TYR A 43 -5.23 4.03 -5.60
N LEU A 44 -5.13 2.77 -6.04
CA LEU A 44 -6.28 1.87 -6.14
C LEU A 44 -6.88 1.57 -4.75
N PRO A 45 -8.12 2.00 -4.46
CA PRO A 45 -8.76 1.71 -3.18
C PRO A 45 -9.10 0.23 -3.06
N ILE A 46 -9.12 -0.29 -1.82
CA ILE A 46 -9.64 -1.63 -1.53
C ILE A 46 -11.10 -1.73 -1.98
N GLY A 47 -11.46 -2.85 -2.61
CA GLY A 47 -12.81 -3.13 -3.08
C GLY A 47 -13.23 -2.39 -4.36
N VAL A 48 -12.28 -1.73 -5.05
CA VAL A 48 -12.47 -1.18 -6.39
C VAL A 48 -11.70 -2.04 -7.37
N ASP A 49 -12.38 -2.53 -8.43
CA ASP A 49 -11.71 -3.23 -9.52
C ASP A 49 -10.84 -2.25 -10.32
N PHE A 50 -9.67 -2.72 -10.76
CA PHE A 50 -8.71 -1.88 -11.49
C PHE A 50 -9.32 -1.25 -12.76
N ASP A 51 -10.16 -2.01 -13.47
CA ASP A 51 -10.81 -1.55 -14.69
C ASP A 51 -11.85 -0.44 -14.43
N ASP A 52 -12.42 -0.38 -13.23
CA ASP A 52 -13.40 0.63 -12.83
C ASP A 52 -12.77 1.89 -12.20
N MET A 53 -11.47 1.82 -11.88
CA MET A 53 -10.75 2.85 -11.14
C MET A 53 -10.86 4.24 -11.80
N ALA A 54 -10.59 4.31 -13.10
CA ALA A 54 -10.60 5.57 -13.84
C ALA A 54 -12.00 6.21 -13.88
N THR A 55 -13.04 5.38 -14.06
CA THR A 55 -14.43 5.84 -14.06
C THR A 55 -14.83 6.36 -12.69
N LEU A 56 -14.54 5.61 -11.62
CA LEU A 56 -14.91 6.02 -10.27
C LEU A 56 -14.16 7.28 -9.82
N ALA A 57 -12.87 7.40 -10.15
CA ALA A 57 -12.08 8.60 -9.87
C ALA A 57 -12.63 9.84 -10.58
N ALA A 58 -13.12 9.69 -11.82
CA ALA A 58 -13.71 10.80 -12.58
C ALA A 58 -15.11 11.18 -12.09
N GLU A 59 -15.97 10.20 -11.79
CA GLU A 59 -17.37 10.43 -11.41
C GLU A 59 -17.52 10.85 -9.94
N LYS A 60 -16.69 10.30 -9.04
CA LYS A 60 -16.80 10.50 -7.59
C LYS A 60 -15.44 10.78 -6.96
N PRO A 61 -14.72 11.84 -7.37
CA PRO A 61 -13.34 12.08 -6.95
C PRO A 61 -13.16 12.21 -5.43
N ALA A 62 -14.12 12.83 -4.72
CA ALA A 62 -14.06 12.98 -3.27
C ALA A 62 -14.23 11.64 -2.53
N ASP A 63 -15.20 10.81 -2.96
CA ASP A 63 -15.42 9.47 -2.42
C ASP A 63 -14.22 8.56 -2.72
N PHE A 64 -13.70 8.61 -3.95
CA PHE A 64 -12.52 7.88 -4.35
C PHE A 64 -11.30 8.25 -3.49
N THR A 65 -11.02 9.55 -3.34
CA THR A 65 -9.91 10.07 -2.53
C THR A 65 -10.00 9.58 -1.09
N GLN A 66 -11.19 9.60 -0.49
CA GLN A 66 -11.40 9.11 0.87
C GLN A 66 -11.06 7.62 0.99
N ARG A 67 -11.58 6.79 0.08
CA ARG A 67 -11.32 5.34 0.06
C ARG A 67 -9.84 5.02 -0.20
N ALA A 68 -9.19 5.79 -1.07
CA ALA A 68 -7.77 5.67 -1.34
C ALA A 68 -6.94 5.93 -0.07
N ARG A 69 -7.26 7.00 0.67
CA ARG A 69 -6.62 7.34 1.95
C ARG A 69 -6.82 6.27 3.01
N GLU A 70 -8.04 5.75 3.15
CA GLU A 70 -8.32 4.62 4.05
C GLU A 70 -7.48 3.38 3.69
N SER A 71 -7.30 3.13 2.39
CA SER A 71 -6.45 2.04 1.90
C SER A 71 -4.96 2.29 2.16
N MET A 72 -4.48 3.53 2.00
CA MET A 72 -3.11 3.93 2.34
C MET A 72 -2.85 3.82 3.84
N ALA A 73 -3.81 4.19 4.69
CA ALA A 73 -3.68 4.04 6.13
C ALA A 73 -3.51 2.58 6.54
N ARG A 74 -4.33 1.68 5.99
CA ARG A 74 -4.18 0.23 6.20
C ARG A 74 -2.86 -0.33 5.67
N HIS A 75 -2.38 0.19 4.54
CA HIS A 75 -1.06 -0.15 4.01
C HIS A 75 0.05 0.28 4.98
N VAL A 76 0.03 1.54 5.43
CA VAL A 76 1.03 2.07 6.36
C VAL A 76 0.98 1.38 7.72
N GLU A 77 -0.21 1.01 8.21
CA GLU A 77 -0.36 0.19 9.42
C GLU A 77 0.40 -1.14 9.29
N ALA A 78 0.30 -1.81 8.13
CA ALA A 78 1.07 -3.03 7.89
C ALA A 78 2.58 -2.76 7.79
N MET A 79 3.01 -1.65 7.19
CA MET A 79 4.41 -1.26 7.18
C MET A 79 4.94 -1.05 8.61
N VAL A 80 4.18 -0.38 9.49
CA VAL A 80 4.52 -0.23 10.91
C VAL A 80 4.56 -1.59 11.61
N GLY A 81 3.61 -2.48 11.34
CA GLY A 81 3.62 -3.83 11.91
C GLY A 81 4.84 -4.65 11.49
N PHE A 82 5.33 -4.51 10.26
CA PHE A 82 6.61 -5.12 9.84
C PHE A 82 7.81 -4.50 10.56
N MET A 83 7.80 -3.18 10.79
CA MET A 83 8.82 -2.50 11.59
C MET A 83 8.85 -3.05 13.02
N ASP A 84 7.68 -3.23 13.65
CA ASP A 84 7.56 -3.82 14.98
C ASP A 84 8.02 -5.29 15.01
N ALA A 85 7.87 -6.02 13.89
CA ALA A 85 8.39 -7.37 13.70
C ALA A 85 9.91 -7.43 13.42
N GLY A 86 10.59 -6.28 13.29
CA GLY A 86 12.04 -6.17 13.14
C GLY A 86 12.55 -5.92 11.72
N ALA A 87 11.67 -5.67 10.75
CA ALA A 87 12.08 -5.26 9.41
C ALA A 87 12.60 -3.81 9.40
N GLU A 88 13.54 -3.50 8.51
CA GLU A 88 13.89 -2.11 8.20
C GLU A 88 12.81 -1.50 7.30
N VAL A 89 12.18 -0.42 7.76
CA VAL A 89 11.03 0.19 7.07
C VAL A 89 11.28 1.65 6.78
N PHE A 90 11.14 2.04 5.51
CA PHE A 90 11.32 3.43 5.10
C PHE A 90 10.36 3.85 3.99
N ASP A 91 10.00 5.13 4.01
CA ASP A 91 9.23 5.81 2.96
C ASP A 91 10.15 6.20 1.79
N TYR A 92 9.72 5.91 0.55
CA TYR A 92 10.51 6.16 -0.65
C TYR A 92 10.09 7.41 -1.45
N GLY A 93 9.57 8.42 -0.75
CA GLY A 93 9.33 9.75 -1.29
C GLY A 93 8.02 9.89 -2.07
N ASN A 94 7.03 9.04 -1.80
CA ASN A 94 5.72 9.09 -2.47
C ASN A 94 4.59 9.69 -1.60
N SER A 95 4.93 10.24 -0.43
CA SER A 95 3.99 10.89 0.51
C SER A 95 2.99 9.96 1.20
N ILE A 96 3.13 8.62 1.10
CA ILE A 96 2.14 7.68 1.66
C ILE A 96 1.91 7.86 3.17
N ARG A 97 2.94 8.20 3.95
CA ARG A 97 2.80 8.47 5.38
C ARG A 97 1.93 9.71 5.65
N GLY A 98 2.04 10.73 4.81
CA GLY A 98 1.25 11.96 4.94
C GLY A 98 -0.22 11.72 4.62
N GLU A 99 -0.51 10.99 3.54
CA GLU A 99 -1.89 10.65 3.18
C GLU A 99 -2.53 9.68 4.19
N ALA A 100 -1.76 8.72 4.73
CA ALA A 100 -2.22 7.87 5.82
C ALA A 100 -2.60 8.70 7.06
N GLN A 101 -1.76 9.65 7.47
CA GLN A 101 -2.05 10.52 8.61
C GLN A 101 -3.31 11.39 8.41
N LEU A 102 -3.61 11.77 7.15
CA LEU A 102 -4.84 12.50 6.83
C LEU A 102 -6.11 11.62 6.92
N ALA A 103 -5.95 10.30 6.89
CA ALA A 103 -7.06 9.35 6.99
C ALA A 103 -7.48 9.08 8.45
N GLY A 104 -6.58 9.29 9.41
CA GLY A 104 -6.78 8.99 10.84
C GLY A 104 -5.64 8.17 11.41
#